data_AF-A0A939FFS5-F1
#
_entry.id   AF-A0A939FFS5-F1
#
_cell.length_a   1.000
_cell.length_b   1.000
_cell.length_c   1.000
_cell.angle_alpha   90.00
_cell.angle_beta   90.00
_cell.angle_gamma   90.00
#
_symmetry.space_group_name_H-M   'P 1'
#
loop_
_entity.id
_entity.type
_entity.pdbx_description
1 polymer ?
#
loop_
_entity_poly.entity_id
_entity_poly.type
_entity_poly.pdbx_seq_one_letter_code
_entity_poly.pdbx_strand_id
1 'polypeptide(L)' 'RDGALTVDVDLALLTFCDCSGLNVFLEVWQDAAATGATLRLRRPSRVVSRLLALTECDFLLSGCAAVP' A
#
# COMPACT_ATOMS: atom_id res chain seq x y z
N ARG A 1 16.38 -16.64 -9.99
CA ARG A 1 16.55 -15.18 -9.74
C ARG A 1 15.31 -14.80 -8.97
N ASP A 2 15.37 -14.87 -7.65
CA ASP A 2 14.20 -14.76 -6.79
C ASP A 2 14.06 -13.28 -6.41
N GLY A 3 13.78 -12.46 -7.42
CA GLY A 3 13.52 -11.04 -7.23
C GLY A 3 12.04 -10.86 -6.99
N ALA A 4 11.62 -10.73 -5.73
CA ALA A 4 10.26 -10.32 -5.42
C ALA A 4 9.98 -8.98 -6.14
N LEU A 5 8.96 -8.95 -6.98
CA LEU A 5 8.57 -7.75 -7.70
C LEU A 5 7.89 -6.79 -6.70
N THR A 6 8.29 -5.52 -6.71
CA THR A 6 7.65 -4.48 -5.88
C THR A 6 6.89 -3.53 -6.78
N VAL A 7 5.62 -3.30 -6.46
CA VAL A 7 4.79 -2.26 -7.07
C VAL A 7 4.90 -1.01 -6.18
N ASP A 8 5.66 -0.01 -6.62
CA ASP A 8 5.69 1.30 -5.96
C ASP A 8 4.56 2.19 -6.50
N VAL A 9 3.66 2.63 -5.63
CA VAL A 9 2.60 3.60 -5.97
C VAL A 9 2.92 4.94 -5.32
N ASP A 10 3.10 5.95 -6.15
CA ASP A 10 3.45 7.29 -5.70
C ASP A 10 2.20 8.15 -5.47
N LEU A 11 2.05 8.60 -4.23
CA LEU A 11 0.89 9.34 -3.74
C LEU A 11 1.14 10.84 -3.60
N ALA A 12 2.24 11.36 -4.18
CA ALA A 12 2.62 12.77 -4.04
C ALA A 12 1.52 13.76 -4.46
N LEU A 13 0.64 13.38 -5.39
CA LEU A 13 -0.48 14.19 -5.86
C LEU A 13 -1.84 13.78 -5.26
N LEU A 14 -1.87 12.73 -4.42
CA LEU A 14 -3.10 12.26 -3.79
C LEU A 14 -3.41 13.12 -2.55
N THR A 15 -4.37 14.03 -2.71
CA THR A 15 -4.77 14.96 -1.65
C THR A 15 -5.86 14.40 -0.73
N PHE A 16 -6.58 13.37 -1.15
CA PHE A 16 -7.66 12.74 -0.41
C PHE A 16 -7.74 11.23 -0.67
N CYS A 17 -8.11 10.48 0.35
CA CYS A 17 -8.39 9.04 0.28
C CYS A 17 -9.44 8.74 1.35
N ASP A 18 -10.53 8.07 0.98
CA ASP A 18 -11.53 7.56 1.91
C ASP A 18 -11.33 6.05 2.11
N CYS A 19 -12.28 5.40 2.80
CA CYS A 19 -12.22 3.95 3.01
C CYS A 19 -12.26 3.17 1.68
N SER A 20 -12.94 3.69 0.65
CA SER A 20 -12.98 3.01 -0.66
C SER A 20 -11.62 3.06 -1.36
N GLY A 21 -10.96 4.22 -1.32
CA GLY A 21 -9.59 4.36 -1.83
C GLY A 21 -8.58 3.51 -1.05
N LEU A 22 -8.74 3.40 0.27
CA LEU A 22 -7.90 2.51 1.09
C LEU A 22 -8.08 1.04 0.70
N ASN A 23 -9.33 0.59 0.51
CA ASN A 23 -9.61 -0.80 0.14
C ASN A 23 -8.95 -1.18 -1.20
N VAL A 24 -8.87 -0.27 -2.16
CA VAL A 24 -8.15 -0.53 -3.43
C VAL A 24 -6.68 -0.90 -3.17
N PHE A 25 -5.99 -0.22 -2.24
CA PHE A 25 -4.61 -0.57 -1.90
C PHE A 25 -4.52 -1.93 -1.19
N LEU A 26 -5.50 -2.26 -0.35
CA LEU A 26 -5.54 -3.55 0.36
C LEU A 26 -5.84 -4.73 -0.58
N GLU A 27 -6.69 -4.53 -1.59
CA GLU A 27 -6.94 -5.51 -2.65
C GLU A 27 -5.67 -5.76 -3.46
N VAL A 28 -5.01 -4.70 -3.94
CA VAL A 28 -3.75 -4.82 -4.69
C VAL A 28 -2.65 -5.46 -3.85
N TRP A 29 -2.58 -5.19 -2.56
CA TRP A 29 -1.62 -5.81 -1.65
C TRP A 29 -1.83 -7.33 -1.53
N GLN A 30 -3.09 -7.80 -1.44
CA GLN A 30 -3.43 -9.22 -1.42
C GLN A 30 -3.10 -9.90 -2.76
N ASP A 31 -3.47 -9.27 -3.87
CA ASP A 31 -3.18 -9.78 -5.22
C ASP A 31 -1.67 -9.86 -5.48
N ALA A 32 -0.91 -8.85 -5.03
CA ALA A 32 0.55 -8.86 -5.11
C ALA A 32 1.11 -10.04 -4.32
N ALA A 33 0.64 -10.28 -3.10
CA ALA A 33 1.12 -11.40 -2.28
C ALA A 33 0.83 -12.76 -2.94
N ALA A 34 -0.34 -12.94 -3.56
CA ALA A 34 -0.70 -14.16 -4.29
C ALA A 34 0.24 -14.48 -5.47
N THR A 35 0.95 -13.47 -5.99
CA THR A 35 1.93 -13.60 -7.09
C THR A 35 3.38 -13.57 -6.62
N GLY A 36 3.64 -13.50 -5.30
CA GLY A 36 4.98 -13.33 -4.74
C GLY A 36 5.55 -11.92 -4.90
N ALA A 37 4.70 -10.95 -5.24
CA ALA A 37 5.02 -9.53 -5.31
C ALA A 37 4.66 -8.80 -4.00
N THR A 38 5.08 -7.54 -3.91
CA THR A 38 4.78 -6.63 -2.77
C THR A 38 4.23 -5.30 -3.28
N LEU A 39 3.43 -4.62 -2.46
CA LEU A 39 2.94 -3.27 -2.70
C LEU A 39 3.62 -2.28 -1.75
N ARG A 40 4.12 -1.16 -2.28
CA ARG A 40 4.68 -0.06 -1.47
C ARG A 40 4.08 1.28 -1.86
N LEU A 41 3.46 1.95 -0.89
CA LEU A 41 2.97 3.32 -1.06
C LEU A 41 4.09 4.33 -0.75
N ARG A 42 4.28 5.30 -1.64
CA ARG A 42 5.35 6.30 -1.57
C ARG A 42 4.76 7.70 -1.47
N ARG A 43 5.42 8.57 -0.70
CA ARG A 43 5.09 10.00 -0.56
C ARG A 43 3.59 10.28 -0.27
N PRO A 44 2.95 9.60 0.70
CA PRO A 44 1.59 9.98 1.09
C PRO A 44 1.58 11.41 1.65
N SER A 45 0.50 12.15 1.37
CA SER A 45 0.23 13.41 2.07
C SER A 45 0.03 13.17 3.57
N ARG A 46 0.08 14.22 4.40
CA ARG A 46 -0.15 14.09 5.86
C ARG A 46 -1.52 13.49 6.18
N VAL A 47 -2.55 13.83 5.40
CA VAL A 47 -3.92 13.32 5.58
C VAL A 47 -3.96 11.82 5.30
N VAL A 48 -3.40 11.38 4.17
CA VAL A 48 -3.33 9.95 3.82
C VAL A 48 -2.46 9.17 4.80
N SER A 49 -1.35 9.73 5.25
CA SER A 49 -0.51 9.10 6.28
C SER A 49 -1.27 8.90 7.60
N ARG A 50 -2.09 9.89 7.99
CA ARG A 50 -2.92 9.78 9.20
C ARG A 50 -4.05 8.75 9.03
N LEU A 51 -4.67 8.68 7.86
CA LEU A 51 -5.65 7.63 7.55
C LEU A 51 -5.01 6.25 7.75
N LEU A 52 -3.86 5.98 7.10
CA LEU A 52 -3.16 4.71 7.19
C LEU A 52 -2.83 4.34 8.65
N ALA A 53 -2.32 5.28 9.43
CA ALA A 53 -2.02 5.04 10.84
C ALA A 53 -3.27 4.74 11.69
N LEU A 54 -4.38 5.45 11.46
CA LEU A 54 -5.63 5.24 12.19
C LEU A 54 -6.32 3.93 11.84
N THR A 55 -6.07 3.39 10.64
CA THR A 55 -6.62 2.12 10.17
C THR A 55 -5.61 0.97 10.26
N GLU A 56 -4.47 1.17 10.93
CA GLU A 56 -3.40 0.17 11.08
C GLU A 56 -2.89 -0.40 9.73
N CYS A 57 -2.90 0.45 8.70
CA CYS A 57 -2.49 0.13 7.32
C CYS A 57 -1.13 0.75 6.94
N ASP A 58 -0.37 1.24 7.91
CA ASP A 58 0.95 1.86 7.70
C ASP A 58 2.02 0.86 7.22
N PHE A 59 1.79 -0.45 7.38
CA PHE A 59 2.61 -1.51 6.79
C PHE A 59 2.76 -1.38 5.26
N LEU A 60 1.79 -0.77 4.58
CA LEU A 60 1.82 -0.49 3.14
C LEU A 60 2.94 0.49 2.75
N LEU A 61 3.50 1.26 3.69
CA LEU A 61 4.63 2.15 3.44
C LEU A 61 5.97 1.41 3.38
N SER A 62 6.03 0.22 3.98
CA SER A 62 7.25 -0.58 4.13
C SER A 62 7.46 -1.57 2.98
N GLY A 63 6.44 -1.85 2.16
CA GLY A 63 6.54 -2.85 1.09
C GLY A 63 6.39 -4.29 1.59
N CYS A 64 5.62 -4.51 2.66
CA CYS A 64 5.47 -5.85 3.25
C CYS A 64 4.63 -6.76 2.33
N ALA A 65 4.99 -8.04 2.22
CA ALA A 65 4.14 -9.06 1.61
C ALA A 65 2.98 -9.41 2.56
N ALA A 66 1.80 -9.71 2.01
CA ALA A 66 0.76 -10.31 2.83
C ALA A 66 1.21 -11.71 3.27
N VAL A 67 1.00 -12.01 4.55
CA VAL A 67 1.08 -13.39 5.03
C VAL A 67 -0.21 -14.07 4.56
N PRO A 68 -0.13 -15.16 3.78
CA PRO A 68 -1.31 -15.91 3.36
C PRO A 68 -2.04 -16.55 4.55
#